data_AF-A0A354SIR0-F1
#
_entry.id   AF-A0A354SIR0-F1
#
_cell.length_a   1.000
_cell.length_b   1.000
_cell.length_c   1.000
_cell.angle_alpha   90.00
_cell.angle_beta   90.00
_cell.angle_gamma   90.00
#
_symmetry.space_group_name_H-M   'P 1'
#
loop_
_entity.id
_entity.type
_entity.pdbx_description
1 polymer ?
#
loop_
_entity_poly.entity_id
_entity_poly.type
_entity_poly.pdbx_seq_one_letter_code
_entity_poly.pdbx_strand_id
1 'polypeptide(L)'
;MCQQAADYARKKVLNECKSVGLTSRLTIRRIKEGLNALENKVFYDKDRGRCVVGPDMVNYAARAKAIDQSISILELQPATKLELSGNLNIYDKLKEARERAARKHTTD
;
A
#
# COMPACT_ATOMS: atom_id res chain seq x y z
N MET A 1 -33.97 -20.57 -7.24
CA MET A 1 -34.04 -19.92 -5.91
C MET A 1 -32.78 -19.10 -5.59
N CYS A 2 -31.56 -19.56 -5.85
CA CYS A 2 -30.33 -18.80 -5.54
C CYS A 2 -30.17 -17.48 -6.33
N GLN A 3 -30.60 -17.44 -7.60
CA GLN A 3 -30.49 -16.24 -8.44
C GLN A 3 -31.32 -15.06 -7.89
N GLN A 4 -32.57 -15.32 -7.51
CA GLN A 4 -33.46 -14.30 -6.93
C GLN A 4 -32.96 -13.79 -5.57
N ALA A 5 -32.35 -14.66 -4.76
CA ALA A 5 -31.70 -14.25 -3.51
C ALA A 5 -30.48 -13.36 -3.75
N ALA A 6 -29.66 -13.68 -4.76
CA ALA A 6 -28.52 -12.86 -5.16
C ALA A 6 -28.94 -11.49 -5.71
N ASP A 7 -30.00 -11.43 -6.51
CA ASP A 7 -30.53 -10.18 -7.07
C ASP A 7 -31.12 -9.28 -5.99
N TYR A 8 -31.84 -9.87 -5.01
CA TYR A 8 -32.33 -9.13 -3.84
C TYR A 8 -31.18 -8.55 -3.01
N ALA A 9 -30.15 -9.36 -2.75
CA ALA A 9 -28.96 -8.92 -2.03
C ALA A 9 -28.24 -7.77 -2.76
N ARG A 10 -28.02 -7.87 -4.08
CA ARG A 10 -27.44 -6.77 -4.88
C ARG A 10 -28.27 -5.50 -4.80
N LYS A 11 -29.60 -5.62 -4.91
CA LYS A 11 -30.50 -4.47 -4.88
C LYS A 11 -30.49 -3.79 -3.52
N LYS A 12 -30.42 -4.56 -2.43
CA LYS A 12 -30.30 -4.03 -1.06
C LYS A 12 -28.97 -3.30 -0.85
N VAL A 13 -27.86 -3.92 -1.29
CA VAL A 13 -26.52 -3.32 -1.24
C VAL A 13 -26.46 -2.02 -2.06
N LEU A 14 -27.03 -2.00 -3.27
CA LEU A 14 -27.09 -0.79 -4.09
C LEU A 14 -27.91 0.34 -3.44
N ASN A 15 -28.99 0.01 -2.75
CA ASN A 15 -29.80 0.99 -2.04
C ASN A 15 -29.08 1.54 -0.79
N GLU A 16 -28.37 0.69 -0.04
CA GLU A 16 -27.51 1.12 1.06
C GLU A 16 -26.33 1.97 0.55
N CYS A 17 -25.70 1.61 -0.57
CA CYS A 17 -24.67 2.44 -1.18
C CYS A 17 -25.20 3.83 -1.58
N LYS A 18 -26.43 3.89 -2.11
CA LYS A 18 -27.08 5.18 -2.44
C LYS A 18 -27.41 6.00 -1.20
N SER A 19 -27.93 5.38 -0.13
CA SER A 19 -28.30 6.10 1.10
C SER A 19 -27.08 6.66 1.83
N VAL A 20 -25.92 5.99 1.73
CA VAL A 20 -24.65 6.42 2.33
C VAL A 20 -23.84 7.33 1.39
N GLY A 21 -24.33 7.57 0.16
CA GLY A 21 -23.63 8.41 -0.83
C GLY A 21 -22.31 7.81 -1.32
N LEU A 22 -22.16 6.48 -1.27
CA LEU A 22 -21.00 5.75 -1.77
C LEU A 22 -20.93 5.85 -3.30
N THR A 23 -20.26 6.89 -3.76
CA THR A 23 -19.90 7.09 -5.18
C THR A 23 -18.51 6.52 -5.45
N SER A 24 -18.22 6.12 -6.68
CA SER A 24 -16.88 5.67 -7.08
C SER A 24 -15.81 6.71 -6.74
N ARG A 25 -16.15 8.01 -6.83
CA ARG A 25 -15.30 9.13 -6.41
C ARG A 25 -14.98 9.09 -4.91
N LEU A 26 -15.97 8.82 -4.05
CA LEU A 26 -15.76 8.71 -2.61
C LEU A 26 -14.88 7.50 -2.26
N THR A 27 -15.11 6.38 -2.94
CA THR A 27 -14.30 5.16 -2.77
C THR A 27 -12.84 5.41 -3.16
N ILE A 28 -12.59 5.98 -4.34
CA ILE A 28 -11.24 6.34 -4.81
C ILE A 28 -10.57 7.35 -3.87
N ARG A 29 -11.33 8.34 -3.37
CA ARG A 29 -10.82 9.32 -2.39
C ARG A 29 -10.36 8.64 -1.10
N ARG A 30 -11.16 7.75 -0.53
CA ARG A 30 -10.81 7.02 0.70
C ARG A 30 -9.59 6.13 0.52
N ILE A 31 -9.47 5.48 -0.63
CA ILE A 31 -8.28 4.72 -1.01
C ILE A 31 -7.04 5.61 -1.04
N LYS A 32 -7.12 6.77 -1.72
CA LYS A 32 -6.03 7.76 -1.76
C LYS A 32 -5.62 8.23 -0.36
N GLU A 33 -6.59 8.50 0.50
CA GLU A 33 -6.34 8.90 1.90
C GLU A 33 -5.64 7.77 2.67
N GLY A 34 -6.08 6.51 2.53
CA GLY A 34 -5.43 5.34 3.13
C GLY A 34 -4.00 5.12 2.65
N LEU A 35 -3.69 5.43 1.37
CA LEU A 35 -2.34 5.36 0.82
C LEU A 35 -1.37 6.40 1.43
N ASN A 36 -1.88 7.47 2.02
CA ASN A 36 -1.09 8.52 2.67
C ASN A 36 -1.22 8.52 4.21
N ALA A 37 -1.82 7.48 4.79
CA ALA A 37 -2.11 7.44 6.21
C ALA A 37 -0.82 7.41 7.06
N LEU A 38 -0.78 8.30 8.05
CA LEU A 38 0.22 8.34 9.10
C LEU A 38 -0.42 7.92 10.43
N GLU A 39 0.38 7.36 11.32
CA GLU A 39 -0.01 6.98 12.67
C GLU A 39 1.02 7.49 13.69
N ASN A 40 0.48 7.95 14.82
CA ASN A 40 1.28 8.32 15.97
C ASN A 40 1.36 7.11 16.91
N LYS A 41 2.54 6.52 17.02
CA LYS A 41 2.77 5.42 17.95
C LYS A 41 3.11 5.96 19.32
N VAL A 42 2.45 5.41 20.33
CA VAL A 42 2.81 5.65 21.73
C VAL A 42 3.90 4.66 22.09
N PHE A 43 5.00 5.16 22.64
CA PHE A 43 6.05 4.32 23.20
C PHE A 43 6.37 4.73 24.64
N TYR A 44 6.79 3.75 25.42
CA TYR A 44 7.22 3.98 26.79
C TYR A 44 8.66 4.49 26.78
N ASP A 45 8.83 5.76 27.17
CA ASP A 45 10.14 6.36 27.37
C ASP A 45 10.67 5.90 28.74
N LYS A 46 11.67 5.01 28.72
CA LYS A 46 12.28 4.46 29.94
C LYS A 46 13.01 5.51 30.75
N ASP A 47 13.58 6.53 30.09
CA ASP A 47 14.38 7.57 30.74
C ASP A 47 13.47 8.60 31.43
N ARG A 48 12.27 8.84 30.88
CA ARG A 48 11.28 9.77 31.43
C ARG A 48 10.18 9.10 32.26
N GLY A 49 10.17 7.77 32.35
CA GLY A 49 9.19 7.00 33.12
C GLY A 49 7.74 7.18 32.68
N ARG A 50 7.49 7.55 31.41
CA ARG A 50 6.15 7.86 30.91
C ARG A 50 5.96 7.46 29.45
N CYS A 51 4.71 7.23 29.07
CA CYS A 51 4.34 7.08 27.67
C CYS A 51 4.45 8.43 26.95
N VAL A 52 5.15 8.44 25.82
CA VAL A 52 5.27 9.61 24.94
C VAL A 52 4.78 9.24 23.56
N VAL A 53 4.23 10.24 22.86
CA VAL A 53 3.81 10.10 21.48
C VAL A 53 5.03 10.32 20.58
N GLY A 54 5.27 9.36 19.71
CA GLY A 54 6.33 9.42 18.71
C GLY A 54 6.08 10.40 17.57
N PRO A 55 7.09 10.59 16.71
CA PRO A 55 6.86 11.24 15.42
C PRO A 55 5.88 10.43 14.56
N ASP A 56 5.19 11.11 13.65
CA ASP A 56 4.28 10.47 12.69
C ASP A 56 5.02 9.38 11.89
N MET A 57 4.51 8.15 11.94
CA MET A 57 5.01 7.02 11.17
C MET A 57 4.01 6.60 10.11
N VAL A 58 4.46 5.89 9.08
CA VAL A 58 3.56 5.36 8.06
C VAL A 58 2.66 4.28 8.66
N ASN A 59 1.34 4.42 8.52
CA ASN A 59 0.40 3.37 8.91
C ASN A 59 0.36 2.28 7.83
N TYR A 60 1.19 1.26 8.00
CA TYR A 60 1.30 0.16 7.04
C TYR A 60 0.01 -0.65 6.87
N ALA A 61 -0.79 -0.82 7.93
CA ALA A 61 -2.03 -1.59 7.86
C ALA A 61 -3.09 -0.89 7.02
N ALA A 62 -3.29 0.42 7.24
CA ALA A 62 -4.19 1.24 6.45
C ALA A 62 -3.75 1.29 4.97
N ARG A 63 -2.44 1.44 4.74
CA ARG A 63 -1.85 1.40 3.40
C ARG A 63 -2.09 0.06 2.68
N ALA A 64 -1.78 -1.06 3.32
CA ALA A 64 -1.94 -2.38 2.73
C ALA A 64 -3.39 -2.62 2.30
N LYS A 65 -4.36 -2.27 3.17
CA LYS A 65 -5.78 -2.39 2.86
C LYS A 65 -6.21 -1.50 1.70
N ALA A 66 -5.68 -0.28 1.61
CA ALA A 66 -5.95 0.62 0.50
C ALA A 66 -5.37 0.10 -0.83
N ILE A 67 -4.18 -0.51 -0.80
CA ILE A 67 -3.56 -1.17 -1.97
C ILE A 67 -4.43 -2.34 -2.43
N ASP A 68 -4.84 -3.24 -1.53
CA ASP A 68 -5.69 -4.40 -1.87
C ASP A 68 -7.02 -3.95 -2.50
N GLN A 69 -7.65 -2.92 -1.93
CA GLN A 69 -8.87 -2.35 -2.50
C GLN A 69 -8.64 -1.72 -3.88
N SER A 70 -7.48 -1.08 -4.10
CA SER A 70 -7.11 -0.54 -5.40
C SER A 70 -6.95 -1.63 -6.44
N ILE A 71 -6.26 -2.72 -6.10
CA ILE A 71 -6.05 -3.89 -6.96
C ILE A 71 -7.39 -4.49 -7.37
N SER A 72 -8.29 -4.70 -6.40
CA SER A 72 -9.62 -5.27 -6.66
C SER A 72 -10.51 -4.38 -7.53
N ILE A 73 -10.45 -3.05 -7.37
CA ILE A 73 -11.33 -2.12 -8.12
C ILE A 73 -10.80 -1.85 -9.52
N LEU A 74 -9.47 -1.78 -9.66
CA LEU A 74 -8.81 -1.46 -10.94
C LEU A 74 -8.48 -2.72 -11.74
N GLU A 75 -8.87 -3.91 -11.25
CA GLU A 75 -8.56 -5.21 -11.85
C GLU A 75 -7.06 -5.38 -12.15
N LEU A 76 -6.21 -4.76 -11.34
CA LEU A 76 -4.78 -4.88 -11.47
C LEU A 76 -4.38 -6.28 -11.02
N GLN A 77 -3.40 -6.87 -11.69
CA GLN A 77 -2.76 -8.04 -11.09
C GLN A 77 -1.95 -7.59 -9.87
N PRO A 78 -2.06 -8.29 -8.73
CA PRO A 78 -1.18 -8.03 -7.61
C PRO A 78 0.27 -8.16 -8.09
N ALA A 79 1.13 -7.23 -7.70
CA ALA A 79 2.53 -7.29 -8.06
C ALA A 79 3.09 -8.65 -7.64
N THR A 80 3.55 -9.43 -8.62
CA THR A 80 4.15 -10.73 -8.37
C THR A 80 5.25 -10.52 -7.34
N LYS A 81 5.18 -11.20 -6.19
CA LYS A 81 6.27 -11.19 -5.22
C LYS A 81 7.49 -11.74 -5.95
N LEU A 82 8.39 -10.86 -6.36
CA LEU A 82 9.75 -11.22 -6.70
C LEU A 82 10.40 -11.59 -5.36
N GLU A 83 10.37 -12.87 -5.03
CA GLU A 83 11.30 -13.39 -4.03
C GLU A 83 12.71 -13.17 -4.59
N LEU A 84 13.35 -12.11 -4.13
CA LEU A 84 14.80 -11.98 -4.23
C LEU A 84 15.42 -12.96 -3.23
N SER A 85 15.18 -14.27 -3.43
CA SER A 85 15.93 -15.36 -2.81
C SER A 85 17.23 -15.55 -3.58
N GLY A 86 18.05 -14.51 -3.57
CA GLY A 86 19.44 -14.61 -3.93
C GLY A 86 20.18 -13.79 -2.90
N ASN A 87 21.32 -14.28 -2.44
CA ASN A 87 22.37 -13.43 -1.88
C ASN A 87 22.76 -12.41 -2.95
N LEU A 88 21.94 -11.37 -3.12
CA LEU A 88 22.26 -10.23 -3.94
C LEU A 88 23.24 -9.45 -3.09
N ASN A 89 24.52 -9.75 -3.25
CA ASN A 89 25.56 -8.86 -2.79
C ASN A 89 25.39 -7.57 -3.60
N ILE A 90 24.60 -6.63 -3.08
CA ILE A 90 24.31 -5.34 -3.70
C ILE A 90 25.63 -4.62 -4.03
N TYR A 91 26.68 -4.90 -3.26
CA TYR A 91 28.05 -4.48 -3.49
C TYR A 91 28.62 -4.93 -4.84
N ASP A 92 28.38 -6.15 -5.29
CA ASP A 92 28.91 -6.66 -6.56
C ASP A 92 28.21 -6.02 -7.76
N LYS A 93 26.88 -5.84 -7.68
CA LYS A 93 26.11 -5.10 -8.72
C LYS A 93 26.47 -3.62 -8.76
N LEU A 94 26.72 -2.99 -7.61
CA LEU A 94 27.19 -1.60 -7.54
C LEU A 94 28.62 -1.45 -8.09
N LYS A 95 29.49 -2.43 -7.87
CA LYS A 95 30.85 -2.46 -8.41
C LYS A 95 30.84 -2.58 -9.93
N GLU A 96 30.05 -3.50 -10.49
CA GLU A 96 29.89 -3.60 -11.95
C GLU A 96 29.33 -2.33 -12.57
N ALA A 97 28.33 -1.71 -11.94
CA ALA A 97 27.76 -0.46 -12.43
C ALA A 97 28.80 0.68 -12.43
N ARG A 98 29.63 0.76 -11.39
CA ARG A 98 30.75 1.72 -11.31
C ARG A 98 31.82 1.46 -12.37
N GLU A 99 32.21 0.22 -12.59
CA GLU A 99 33.20 -0.13 -13.61
C GLU A 99 32.70 0.13 -15.03
N ARG A 100 31.41 -0.13 -15.31
CA ARG A 100 30.80 0.23 -16.60
C ARG A 100 30.73 1.74 -16.80
N ALA A 101 30.44 2.52 -15.75
CA ALA A 101 30.44 3.97 -15.82
C ALA A 101 31.86 4.53 -16.03
N ALA A 102 32.88 3.95 -15.38
CA ALA A 102 34.27 4.35 -15.55
C ALA A 102 34.78 4.09 -16.97
N ARG A 103 34.44 2.95 -17.59
CA ARG A 103 34.83 2.61 -18.96
C ARG A 103 34.22 3.54 -20.02
N LYS A 104 33.04 4.12 -19.76
CA LYS A 104 32.41 5.10 -20.65
C LYS A 104 33.09 6.47 -20.61
N HIS A 105 33.83 6.79 -19.55
CA HIS A 105 34.54 8.06 -19.40
C HIS A 105 35.99 8.04 -19.89
N THR A 106 36.52 6.88 -20.29
CA THR A 106 37.91 6.71 -20.77
C THR A 106 38.03 6.58 -22.28
N THR A 107 36.93 6.68 -23.02
CA THR A 107 36.91 6.73 -24.49
C THR A 107 36.33 8.08 -24.91
N ASP A 108 37.16 9.12 -24.79
CA ASP A 108 37.13 10.36 -25.56
C ASP A 108 38.58 10.62 -26.05
#